data_AF-A0A8T3P0V5-F1
#
_entry.id   AF-A0A8T3P0V5-F1
#
_cell.length_a   1.000
_cell.length_b   1.000
_cell.length_c   1.000
_cell.angle_alpha   90.00
_cell.angle_beta   90.00
_cell.angle_gamma   90.00
#
_symmetry.space_group_name_H-M   'P 1'
#
loop_
_entity.id
_entity.type
_entity.pdbx_description
1 polymer ?
#
loop_
_entity_poly.entity_id
_entity_poly.type
_entity_poly.pdbx_seq_one_letter_code
_entity_poly.pdbx_strand_id
1 'polypeptide(L)'
;MASRIRANAEGKLTNETLGNGLVTTSVYESASGRLQTILSGGGGSVQYLKYDFDALGNLERREDQARGSSETFGYDALNRLTETNTVAGGAAAPQSIGYDALGNITNKTDMGAYAYDPVRPHVVTRAGEHSYVHDANGNMVSGAG
;
A
#
# COMPACT_ATOMS: atom_id res chain seq x y z
N MET A 1 -13.47 -28.51 9.94
CA MET A 1 -12.04 -28.87 9.75
C MET A 1 -11.19 -27.74 10.34
N ALA A 2 -10.15 -28.05 11.11
CA ALA A 2 -9.27 -27.03 11.70
C ALA A 2 -8.25 -26.51 10.68
N SER A 3 -7.93 -25.20 10.75
CA SER A 3 -6.85 -24.59 9.97
C SER A 3 -5.51 -25.26 10.30
N ARG A 4 -4.63 -25.40 9.29
CA ARG A 4 -3.26 -25.92 9.45
C ARG A 4 -2.26 -24.91 8.90
N ILE A 5 -1.24 -24.60 9.68
CA ILE A 5 -0.20 -23.64 9.30
C ILE A 5 1.19 -24.30 9.33
N ARG A 6 2.09 -23.81 8.47
CA ARG A 6 3.52 -24.16 8.47
C ARG A 6 4.35 -22.90 8.39
N ALA A 7 5.46 -22.85 9.12
CA ALA A 7 6.41 -21.74 9.08
C ALA A 7 7.83 -22.23 8.75
N ASN A 8 8.68 -21.33 8.27
CA ASN A 8 10.11 -21.56 8.14
C ASN A 8 10.83 -21.44 9.51
N ALA A 9 12.15 -21.63 9.53
CA ALA A 9 12.95 -21.56 10.76
C ALA A 9 12.96 -20.16 11.43
N GLU A 10 12.61 -19.12 10.68
CA GLU A 10 12.46 -17.74 11.18
C GLU A 10 11.04 -17.45 11.69
N GLY A 11 10.15 -18.44 11.69
CA GLY A 11 8.75 -18.29 12.10
C GLY A 11 7.83 -17.66 11.06
N LYS A 12 8.30 -17.42 9.82
CA LYS A 12 7.48 -16.87 8.74
C LYS A 12 6.60 -17.96 8.13
N LEU A 13 5.29 -17.70 8.05
CA LEU A 13 4.30 -18.61 7.49
C LEU A 13 4.61 -18.92 6.02
N THR A 14 4.77 -20.18 5.67
CA THR A 14 5.00 -20.64 4.29
C THR A 14 3.78 -21.32 3.68
N ASN A 15 2.90 -21.90 4.50
CA ASN A 15 1.65 -22.50 4.05
C ASN A 15 0.55 -22.31 5.10
N GLU A 16 -0.64 -21.97 4.64
CA GLU A 16 -1.87 -21.93 5.43
C GLU A 16 -2.99 -22.66 4.68
N THR A 17 -3.65 -23.59 5.36
CA THR A 17 -4.86 -24.24 4.86
C THR A 17 -6.05 -23.66 5.60
N LEU A 18 -6.89 -22.92 4.88
CA LEU A 18 -8.09 -22.28 5.41
C LEU A 18 -9.21 -23.30 5.68
N GLY A 19 -10.23 -22.91 6.44
CA GLY A 19 -11.33 -23.80 6.84
C GLY A 19 -12.16 -24.36 5.67
N ASN A 20 -12.13 -23.69 4.52
CA ASN A 20 -12.73 -24.14 3.25
C ASN A 20 -11.80 -25.05 2.42
N GLY A 21 -10.63 -25.42 2.95
CA GLY A 21 -9.65 -26.26 2.26
C GLY A 21 -8.75 -25.53 1.26
N LEU A 22 -8.96 -24.23 1.05
CA LEU A 22 -8.06 -23.42 0.21
C LEU A 22 -6.68 -23.34 0.87
N VAL A 23 -5.63 -23.52 0.06
CA VAL A 23 -4.24 -23.39 0.52
C VAL A 23 -3.66 -22.09 0.00
N THR A 24 -3.01 -21.36 0.89
CA THR A 24 -2.19 -20.19 0.59
C THR A 24 -0.73 -20.51 0.89
N THR A 25 0.13 -20.35 -0.11
CA THR A 25 1.58 -20.55 -0.02
C THR A 25 2.27 -19.19 -0.09
N SER A 26 3.18 -18.92 0.84
CA SER A 26 4.03 -17.74 0.83
C SER A 26 5.49 -18.14 0.62
N VAL A 27 6.14 -17.50 -0.34
CA VAL A 27 7.56 -17.70 -0.69
C VAL A 27 8.32 -16.45 -0.30
N TYR A 28 9.46 -16.63 0.36
CA TYR A 28 10.32 -15.54 0.82
C TYR A 28 11.67 -15.65 0.11
N GLU A 29 12.27 -14.50 -0.18
CA GLU A 29 13.62 -14.41 -0.73
C GLU A 29 14.63 -14.91 0.31
N SER A 30 15.54 -15.78 -0.12
CA SER A 30 16.52 -16.45 0.75
C SER A 30 17.53 -15.48 1.38
N ALA A 31 17.92 -14.44 0.64
CA ALA A 31 18.96 -13.51 1.08
C ALA A 31 18.43 -12.42 2.03
N SER A 32 17.25 -11.88 1.76
CA SER A 32 16.67 -10.76 2.52
C SER A 32 15.56 -11.20 3.50
N GLY A 33 15.04 -12.42 3.33
CA GLY A 33 13.87 -12.90 4.04
C GLY A 33 12.57 -12.18 3.68
N ARG A 34 12.56 -11.30 2.67
CA ARG A 34 11.36 -10.54 2.26
C ARG A 34 10.38 -11.43 1.52
N LEU A 35 9.09 -11.15 1.65
CA LEU A 35 8.05 -11.86 0.92
C LEU A 35 8.23 -11.64 -0.59
N GLN A 36 8.34 -12.70 -1.37
CA GLN A 36 8.54 -12.64 -2.82
C GLN A 36 7.27 -13.03 -3.57
N THR A 37 6.51 -14.01 -3.07
CA THR A 37 5.32 -14.50 -3.76
C THR A 37 4.26 -15.00 -2.79
N ILE A 38 2.99 -14.73 -3.10
CA ILE A 38 1.82 -15.38 -2.48
C ILE A 38 1.01 -16.09 -3.56
N LEU A 39 0.73 -17.37 -3.36
CA LEU A 39 -0.14 -18.19 -4.20
C LEU A 39 -1.32 -18.67 -3.37
N SER A 40 -2.56 -18.38 -3.78
CA SER A 40 -3.75 -18.98 -3.19
C SER A 40 -4.53 -19.79 -4.22
N GLY A 41 -4.96 -20.98 -3.83
CA GLY A 41 -5.59 -21.96 -4.73
C GLY A 41 -4.57 -22.76 -5.55
N GLY A 42 -5.04 -23.80 -6.23
CA GLY A 42 -4.18 -24.67 -7.05
C GLY A 42 -3.40 -23.86 -8.08
N GLY A 43 -2.08 -23.78 -7.93
CA GLY A 43 -1.21 -23.00 -8.82
C GLY A 43 -1.41 -21.48 -8.76
N GLY A 44 -2.02 -20.93 -7.70
CA GLY A 44 -2.29 -19.49 -7.59
C GLY A 44 -3.56 -19.03 -8.33
N SER A 45 -4.48 -19.94 -8.64
CA SER A 45 -5.69 -19.64 -9.42
C SER A 45 -6.65 -18.61 -8.79
N VAL A 46 -6.58 -18.40 -7.46
CA VAL A 46 -7.39 -17.39 -6.76
C VAL A 46 -6.60 -16.08 -6.58
N GLN A 47 -5.30 -16.21 -6.38
CA GLN A 47 -4.37 -15.11 -6.17
C GLN A 47 -2.96 -15.56 -6.52
N TYR A 48 -2.25 -14.75 -7.29
CA TYR A 48 -0.84 -14.97 -7.57
C TYR A 48 -0.13 -13.62 -7.50
N LEU A 49 0.27 -13.24 -6.29
CA LEU A 49 0.98 -11.99 -6.04
C LEU A 49 2.49 -12.18 -6.10
N LYS A 50 3.18 -11.31 -6.84
CA LYS A 50 4.64 -11.16 -6.81
C LYS A 50 5.00 -9.77 -6.29
N TYR A 51 6.07 -9.70 -5.54
CA TYR A 51 6.53 -8.47 -4.91
C TYR A 51 8.01 -8.24 -5.19
N ASP A 52 8.35 -7.03 -5.64
CA ASP A 52 9.71 -6.57 -5.83
C ASP A 52 9.94 -5.38 -4.90
N PHE A 53 11.09 -5.35 -4.21
CA PHE A 53 11.45 -4.30 -3.26
C PHE A 53 12.75 -3.65 -3.66
N ASP A 54 12.87 -2.34 -3.42
CA ASP A 54 14.14 -1.64 -3.57
C ASP A 54 15.17 -2.04 -2.50
N ALA A 55 16.38 -1.50 -2.60
CA ALA A 55 17.46 -1.80 -1.66
C ALA A 55 17.12 -1.40 -0.20
N LEU A 56 16.34 -0.34 -0.01
CA LEU A 56 15.93 0.18 1.30
C LEU A 56 14.77 -0.63 1.90
N GLY A 57 14.07 -1.42 1.10
CA GLY A 57 12.95 -2.25 1.50
C GLY A 57 11.59 -1.64 1.22
N ASN A 58 11.51 -0.57 0.43
CA ASN A 58 10.25 -0.08 -0.07
C ASN A 58 9.75 -1.01 -1.18
N LEU A 59 8.43 -1.17 -1.27
CA LEU A 59 7.81 -1.99 -2.31
C LEU A 59 7.91 -1.25 -3.65
N GLU A 60 8.68 -1.74 -4.61
CA GLU A 60 8.82 -1.10 -5.93
C GLU A 60 7.71 -1.55 -6.88
N ARG A 61 7.33 -2.83 -6.81
CA ARG A 61 6.34 -3.41 -7.71
C ARG A 61 5.54 -4.52 -7.05
N ARG A 62 4.25 -4.59 -7.39
CA ARG A 62 3.36 -5.71 -7.09
C ARG A 62 2.65 -6.16 -8.36
N GLU A 63 2.59 -7.46 -8.61
CA GLU A 63 1.83 -8.02 -9.73
C GLU A 63 0.86 -9.08 -9.23
N ASP A 64 -0.41 -9.05 -9.67
CA ASP A 64 -1.36 -10.16 -9.51
C ASP A 64 -1.50 -10.87 -10.86
N GLN A 65 -0.75 -11.96 -11.06
CA GLN A 65 -0.78 -12.74 -12.30
C GLN A 65 -2.13 -13.45 -12.51
N ALA A 66 -2.88 -13.73 -11.44
CA ALA A 66 -4.20 -14.35 -11.55
C ALA A 66 -5.24 -13.35 -12.09
N ARG A 67 -5.06 -12.06 -11.84
CA ARG A 67 -5.93 -10.97 -12.31
C ARG A 67 -5.39 -10.21 -13.52
N GLY A 68 -4.13 -10.44 -13.91
CA GLY A 68 -3.47 -9.71 -14.99
C GLY A 68 -3.32 -8.22 -14.68
N SER A 69 -3.07 -7.87 -13.42
CA SER A 69 -2.89 -6.49 -12.97
C SER A 69 -1.53 -6.28 -12.32
N SER A 70 -0.99 -5.06 -12.42
CA SER A 70 0.26 -4.68 -11.77
C SER A 70 0.18 -3.30 -11.15
N GLU A 71 1.04 -3.05 -10.17
CA GLU A 71 1.21 -1.78 -9.49
C GLU A 71 2.70 -1.48 -9.35
N THR A 72 3.10 -0.23 -9.61
CA THR A 72 4.44 0.28 -9.32
C THR A 72 4.35 1.43 -8.33
N PHE A 73 5.41 1.61 -7.54
CA PHE A 73 5.47 2.61 -6.49
C PHE A 73 6.82 3.35 -6.56
N GLY A 74 6.77 4.68 -6.52
CA GLY A 74 7.93 5.56 -6.50
C GLY A 74 8.05 6.30 -5.18
N TYR A 75 9.28 6.55 -4.74
CA TYR A 75 9.59 7.16 -3.46
C TYR A 75 10.58 8.31 -3.59
N ASP A 76 10.47 9.30 -2.71
CA ASP A 76 11.51 10.32 -2.55
C ASP A 76 12.68 9.85 -1.69
N ALA A 77 13.71 10.69 -1.56
CA ALA A 77 14.91 10.40 -0.76
C ALA A 77 14.65 10.22 0.75
N LEU A 78 13.45 10.56 1.23
CA LEU A 78 13.02 10.35 2.61
C LEU A 78 12.14 9.09 2.75
N ASN A 79 12.09 8.23 1.73
CA ASN A 79 11.25 7.04 1.64
C ASN A 79 9.74 7.32 1.74
N ARG A 80 9.29 8.51 1.30
CA ARG A 80 7.86 8.83 1.22
C ARG A 80 7.35 8.50 -0.17
N LEU A 81 6.16 7.88 -0.25
CA LEU A 81 5.54 7.48 -1.51
C LEU A 81 5.13 8.70 -2.33
N THR A 82 5.75 8.91 -3.49
CA THR A 82 5.46 10.05 -4.37
C THR A 82 4.66 9.68 -5.60
N GLU A 83 4.71 8.42 -6.02
CA GLU A 83 4.06 7.96 -7.24
C GLU A 83 3.47 6.56 -7.06
N THR A 84 2.29 6.33 -7.62
CA THR A 84 1.79 4.99 -7.87
C THR A 84 1.28 4.90 -9.29
N ASN A 85 1.29 3.69 -9.85
CA ASN A 85 0.61 3.43 -11.12
C ASN A 85 0.03 2.03 -11.09
N THR A 86 -1.29 1.94 -11.16
CA THR A 86 -1.99 0.67 -11.31
C THR A 86 -2.28 0.43 -12.78
N VAL A 87 -1.90 -0.74 -13.29
CA VAL A 87 -2.29 -1.22 -14.62
C VAL A 87 -3.21 -2.42 -14.47
N ALA A 88 -4.45 -2.30 -14.93
CA ALA A 88 -5.43 -3.38 -14.92
C ALA A 88 -6.28 -3.33 -16.19
N GLY A 89 -6.54 -4.49 -16.80
CA GLY A 89 -7.30 -4.55 -18.06
C GLY A 89 -6.66 -3.75 -19.22
N GLY A 90 -5.34 -3.52 -19.16
CA GLY A 90 -4.60 -2.73 -20.14
C GLY A 90 -4.65 -1.20 -19.94
N ALA A 91 -5.36 -0.70 -18.92
CA ALA A 91 -5.43 0.72 -18.61
C ALA A 91 -4.52 1.07 -17.43
N ALA A 92 -3.74 2.15 -17.57
CA ALA A 92 -2.91 2.70 -16.50
C ALA A 92 -3.66 3.80 -15.74
N ALA A 93 -3.49 3.84 -14.43
CA ALA A 93 -4.04 4.85 -13.52
C ALA A 93 -2.92 5.43 -12.65
N PRO A 94 -2.09 6.33 -13.20
CA PRO A 94 -1.01 6.97 -12.44
C PRO A 94 -1.59 7.93 -11.40
N GLN A 95 -0.94 8.01 -10.25
CA GLN A 95 -1.21 8.94 -9.17
C GLN A 95 0.12 9.51 -8.67
N SER A 96 0.10 10.76 -8.24
CA SER A 96 1.23 11.41 -7.57
C SER A 96 0.80 12.02 -6.25
N ILE A 97 1.77 12.08 -5.33
CA ILE A 97 1.63 12.71 -4.01
C ILE A 97 2.82 13.65 -3.82
N GLY A 98 2.52 14.92 -3.57
CA GLY A 98 3.50 15.94 -3.22
C GLY A 98 3.57 16.11 -1.71
N TYR A 99 4.76 16.42 -1.19
CA TYR A 99 4.95 16.74 0.22
C TYR A 99 5.74 18.02 0.41
N ASP A 100 5.50 18.73 1.51
CA ASP A 100 6.38 19.79 1.98
C ASP A 100 7.56 19.23 2.81
N ALA A 101 8.40 20.13 3.31
CA ALA A 101 9.56 19.78 4.15
C ALA A 101 9.17 19.25 5.54
N LEU A 102 7.95 19.54 6.01
CA LEU A 102 7.43 19.04 7.29
C LEU A 102 6.74 17.68 7.14
N GLY A 103 6.59 17.18 5.90
CA GLY A 103 5.94 15.91 5.61
C GLY A 103 4.44 16.00 5.40
N ASN A 104 3.88 17.22 5.33
CA ASN A 104 2.49 17.41 4.97
C ASN A 104 2.30 17.15 3.48
N ILE A 105 1.19 16.52 3.10
CA ILE A 105 0.82 16.36 1.69
C ILE A 105 0.49 17.75 1.13
N THR A 106 1.05 18.13 0.00
CA THR A 106 0.74 19.41 -0.67
C THR A 106 -0.28 19.23 -1.80
N ASN A 107 -0.26 18.06 -2.45
CA ASN A 107 -1.18 17.69 -3.53
C ASN A 107 -1.26 16.17 -3.64
N LYS A 108 -2.41 15.66 -4.10
CA LYS A 108 -2.59 14.26 -4.48
C LYS A 108 -3.49 14.16 -5.71
N THR A 109 -3.15 13.37 -6.72
CA THR A 109 -3.89 13.33 -8.00
C THR A 109 -5.40 13.09 -7.84
N ASP A 110 -5.83 12.21 -6.94
CA ASP A 110 -7.24 11.89 -6.71
C ASP A 110 -8.00 12.88 -5.80
N MET A 111 -7.31 13.82 -5.17
CA MET A 111 -7.90 14.74 -4.19
C MET A 111 -7.69 16.22 -4.57
N GLY A 112 -6.56 16.56 -5.18
CA GLY A 112 -6.12 17.93 -5.42
C GLY A 112 -5.25 18.48 -4.30
N ALA A 113 -5.17 19.82 -4.22
CA ALA A 113 -4.26 20.53 -3.32
C ALA A 113 -4.73 20.48 -1.86
N TYR A 114 -3.77 20.36 -0.95
CA TYR A 114 -4.01 20.40 0.49
C TYR A 114 -3.62 21.76 1.07
N ALA A 115 -4.36 22.20 2.08
CA ALA A 115 -4.03 23.38 2.87
C ALA A 115 -4.10 23.05 4.36
N TYR A 116 -3.26 23.73 5.13
CA TYR A 116 -3.08 23.50 6.57
C TYR A 116 -3.30 24.79 7.35
N ASP A 117 -3.55 24.63 8.65
CA ASP A 117 -3.60 25.73 9.60
C ASP A 117 -2.20 26.36 9.74
N PRO A 118 -2.08 27.70 9.64
CA PRO A 118 -0.78 28.37 9.66
C PRO A 118 -0.07 28.34 11.02
N VAL A 119 -0.82 28.09 12.12
CA VAL A 119 -0.27 28.02 13.48
C VAL A 119 -0.13 26.56 13.92
N ARG A 120 -0.96 25.67 13.39
CA ARG A 120 -0.96 24.23 13.66
C ARG A 120 -0.60 23.47 12.38
N PRO A 121 0.69 23.32 12.06
CA PRO A 121 1.18 22.97 10.71
C PRO A 121 0.72 21.61 10.18
N HIS A 122 0.15 20.74 11.01
CA HIS A 122 -0.37 19.42 10.61
C HIS A 122 -1.90 19.34 10.62
N VAL A 123 -2.59 20.42 10.94
CA VAL A 123 -4.06 20.48 10.92
C VAL A 123 -4.52 20.82 9.50
N VAL A 124 -5.11 19.86 8.82
CA VAL A 124 -5.69 20.07 7.48
C VAL A 124 -6.90 21.00 7.59
N THR A 125 -6.94 22.03 6.75
CA THR A 125 -8.09 22.94 6.60
C THR A 125 -8.79 22.73 5.27
N ARG A 126 -8.09 22.21 4.26
CA ARG A 126 -8.66 21.86 2.96
C ARG A 126 -7.92 20.66 2.33
N ALA A 127 -8.65 19.79 1.66
CA ALA A 127 -8.14 18.78 0.75
C ALA A 127 -8.99 18.79 -0.52
N GLY A 128 -8.44 19.31 -1.63
CA GLY A 128 -9.23 19.55 -2.83
C GLY A 128 -10.36 20.55 -2.59
N GLU A 129 -11.57 20.12 -2.92
CA GLU A 129 -12.82 20.87 -2.69
C GLU A 129 -13.37 20.70 -1.26
N HIS A 130 -12.79 19.79 -0.47
CA HIS A 130 -13.26 19.47 0.87
C HIS A 130 -12.62 20.39 1.90
N SER A 131 -13.45 20.99 2.76
CA SER A 131 -12.99 21.86 3.86
C SER A 131 -13.18 21.18 5.22
N TYR A 132 -12.28 21.50 6.15
CA TYR A 132 -12.24 20.90 7.48
C TYR A 132 -12.11 21.98 8.55
N VAL A 133 -12.81 21.82 9.65
CA VAL A 133 -12.75 22.72 10.81
C VAL A 133 -12.37 21.89 12.03
N HIS A 134 -11.45 22.43 12.83
CA HIS A 134 -10.97 21.80 14.05
C HIS A 134 -11.12 22.74 15.25
N ASP A 135 -11.46 22.19 16.40
CA ASP A 135 -11.44 22.93 17.66
C ASP A 135 -10.00 23.24 18.11
N ALA A 136 -9.84 23.97 19.22
CA ALA A 136 -8.51 24.34 19.74
C ALA A 136 -7.67 23.14 20.19
N ASN A 137 -8.30 22.02 20.54
CA ASN A 137 -7.64 20.79 20.94
C ASN A 137 -7.23 19.92 19.74
N GLY A 138 -7.56 20.34 18.52
CA GLY A 138 -7.24 19.63 17.29
C GLY A 138 -8.26 18.56 16.90
N ASN A 139 -9.42 18.50 17.56
CA ASN A 139 -10.50 17.60 17.14
C ASN A 139 -11.21 18.19 15.93
N MET A 140 -11.45 17.37 14.90
CA MET A 140 -12.26 17.76 13.76
C MET A 140 -13.72 17.93 14.20
N VAL A 141 -14.29 19.12 13.98
CA VAL A 141 -15.69 19.47 14.29
C VAL A 141 -16.57 19.54 13.04
N SER A 142 -15.95 19.65 11.85
CA SER A 142 -16.62 19.58 10.54
C SER A 142 -15.65 19.10 9.48
N GLY A 143 -16.12 18.31 8.51
CA GLY A 143 -15.33 17.77 7.42
C GLY A 143 -16.22 17.21 6.30
N ALA A 144 -15.59 16.81 5.19
CA ALA A 144 -16.26 16.03 4.17
C ALA A 144 -16.48 14.59 4.68
N GLY A 145 -17.74 14.18 4.75
CA GLY A 145 -18.17 12.88 5.27
C GLY A 145 -17.71 11.70 4.45
#